data_AF-A0A0C1EVS5-F1
#
_entry.id   AF-A0A0C1EVS5-F1
#
_cell.length_a   1.000
_cell.length_b   1.000
_cell.length_c   1.000
_cell.angle_alpha   90.00
_cell.angle_beta   90.00
_cell.angle_gamma   90.00
#
_symmetry.space_group_name_H-M   'P 1'
#
loop_
_entity.id
_entity.type
_entity.pdbx_description
1 polymer ?
#
loop_
_entity_poly.entity_id
_entity_poly.type
_entity_poly.pdbx_seq_one_letter_code
_entity_poly.pdbx_strand_id
1 'polypeptide(L)'
;MKIKFLPITILLLFFYGCGLGKTEWTIDKLFIQRIEGTSNVIYNFSAWGGLDSNPHGFIILDSTETFEVDVQNILPIYQLSEIPNKMNIEGITHDCYGTCGEPYYKSIPIFKPMKIESSDFSGITLTTLIYQYKGYSESSNGGRYQFDKFKETKDSVYFYNLNDIESIEENHLDELKLKKGEIYLYQNERKEIIKMIAKEVQLNAKTKSIEKISDYILTPKYKTENNQLSERGIFREAKIPK
;
A
#
# COMPACT_ATOMS: atom_id res chain seq x y z
N MET A 1 52.05 52.17 13.99
CA MET A 1 52.74 51.13 14.78
C MET A 1 51.70 50.07 15.15
N LYS A 2 51.94 48.83 14.70
CA LYS A 2 51.38 47.54 15.16
C LYS A 2 49.86 47.31 15.03
N ILE A 3 49.57 46.60 13.93
CA ILE A 3 48.43 45.71 13.66
C ILE A 3 48.25 44.71 14.82
N LYS A 4 47.00 44.32 15.10
CA LYS A 4 46.49 42.92 15.22
C LYS A 4 45.46 42.81 16.34
N PHE A 5 44.20 42.58 15.97
CA PHE A 5 43.33 41.51 16.50
C PHE A 5 41.96 41.59 15.78
N LEU A 6 41.96 41.25 14.50
CA LEU A 6 40.77 40.77 13.82
C LEU A 6 41.22 39.52 13.04
N PRO A 7 41.05 38.34 13.64
CA PRO A 7 40.19 37.37 13.00
C PRO A 7 39.54 36.43 14.03
N ILE A 8 38.39 36.79 14.60
CA ILE A 8 37.53 35.82 15.32
C ILE A 8 36.16 35.69 14.66
N THR A 9 35.80 36.59 13.73
CA THR A 9 34.49 36.60 13.07
C THR A 9 34.38 35.67 11.85
N ILE A 10 35.46 35.04 11.37
CA ILE A 10 35.43 34.16 10.18
C ILE A 10 35.21 32.68 10.55
N LEU A 11 35.38 32.28 11.82
CA LEU A 11 35.23 30.88 12.23
C LEU A 11 33.81 30.47 12.69
N LEU A 12 32.85 31.41 12.69
CA LEU A 12 31.45 31.14 13.05
C LEU A 12 30.51 30.98 11.84
N LEU A 13 31.01 31.13 10.61
CA LEU A 13 30.23 30.94 9.39
C LEU A 13 30.29 29.51 8.82
N PHE A 14 31.11 28.62 9.39
CA PHE A 14 31.18 27.21 8.95
C PHE A 14 30.16 26.28 9.63
N PHE A 15 29.31 26.79 10.53
CA PHE A 15 28.26 26.00 11.17
C PHE A 15 26.83 26.34 10.73
N TYR A 16 26.65 27.25 9.75
CA TYR A 16 25.36 27.50 9.09
C TYR A 16 25.18 26.68 7.81
N GLY A 17 25.76 25.49 7.78
CA GLY A 17 25.66 24.53 6.67
C GLY A 17 25.00 23.20 7.06
N CYS A 18 24.35 23.10 8.22
CA CYS A 18 23.30 22.10 8.38
C CYS A 18 22.01 22.75 7.87
N GLY A 19 21.89 22.86 6.55
CA GLY A 19 20.57 22.85 5.97
C GLY A 19 19.93 21.57 6.46
N LEU A 20 18.92 21.69 7.32
CA LEU A 20 17.86 20.69 7.50
C LEU A 20 17.16 20.57 6.13
N GLY A 21 17.90 20.06 5.15
CA GLY A 21 17.47 19.92 3.79
C GLY A 21 16.36 18.90 3.80
N LYS A 22 15.21 19.28 3.25
CA LYS A 22 14.22 18.32 2.78
C LYS A 22 15.00 17.17 2.15
N THR A 23 14.93 16.01 2.77
CA THR A 23 15.65 14.85 2.27
C THR A 23 15.03 14.54 0.92
N GLU A 24 15.84 14.57 -0.13
CA GLU A 24 15.35 14.40 -1.49
C GLU A 24 14.86 12.96 -1.62
N TRP A 25 13.53 12.81 -1.69
CA TRP A 25 12.88 11.52 -1.85
C TRP A 25 12.66 11.28 -3.34
N THR A 26 13.24 10.20 -3.86
CA THR A 26 12.97 9.70 -5.20
C THR A 26 11.80 8.72 -5.13
N ILE A 27 10.64 9.10 -5.65
CA ILE A 27 9.44 8.25 -5.67
C ILE A 27 9.62 7.16 -6.74
N ASP A 28 9.63 5.89 -6.34
CA ASP A 28 9.72 4.72 -7.24
C ASP A 28 8.32 4.29 -7.71
N LYS A 29 7.35 4.31 -6.81
CA LYS A 29 5.96 3.92 -7.09
C LYS A 29 5.00 4.92 -6.48
N LEU A 30 3.99 5.31 -7.25
CA LEU A 30 2.90 6.15 -6.76
C LEU A 30 1.59 5.72 -7.39
N PHE A 31 0.68 5.27 -6.55
CA PHE A 31 -0.67 4.89 -6.92
C PHE A 31 -1.67 5.71 -6.14
N ILE A 32 -2.82 5.97 -6.74
CA ILE A 32 -3.90 6.77 -6.14
C ILE A 32 -5.25 6.08 -6.34
N GLN A 33 -6.11 6.15 -5.32
CA GLN A 33 -7.55 5.91 -5.46
C GLN A 33 -8.35 6.98 -4.72
N ARG A 34 -9.58 7.23 -5.17
CA ARG A 34 -10.52 8.12 -4.47
C ARG A 34 -11.15 7.42 -3.27
N ILE A 35 -11.32 8.17 -2.17
CA ILE A 35 -12.09 7.71 -1.02
C ILE A 35 -13.57 8.06 -1.25
N GLU A 36 -14.44 7.05 -1.29
CA GLU A 36 -15.85 7.22 -1.66
C GLU A 36 -16.57 8.21 -0.72
N GLY A 37 -17.22 9.22 -1.31
CA GLY A 37 -18.03 10.18 -0.56
C GLY A 37 -17.24 11.31 0.10
N THR A 38 -15.99 11.53 -0.32
CA THR A 38 -15.12 12.62 0.16
C THR A 38 -14.41 13.33 -1.00
N SER A 39 -13.80 14.49 -0.74
CA SER A 39 -12.81 15.10 -1.64
C SER A 39 -11.41 14.50 -1.48
N ASN A 40 -11.23 13.54 -0.59
CA ASN A 40 -9.93 12.95 -0.27
C ASN A 40 -9.59 11.77 -1.20
N VAL A 41 -8.29 11.56 -1.34
CA VAL A 41 -7.66 10.46 -2.05
C VAL A 41 -6.72 9.73 -1.11
N ILE A 42 -6.56 8.44 -1.30
CA ILE A 42 -5.53 7.65 -0.62
C ILE A 42 -4.48 7.25 -1.65
N TYR A 43 -3.24 7.61 -1.35
CA TYR A 43 -2.07 7.21 -2.09
C TYR A 43 -1.49 5.93 -1.50
N ASN A 44 -0.91 5.10 -2.34
CA ASN A 44 0.04 4.07 -1.95
C ASN A 44 1.36 4.37 -2.67
N PHE A 45 2.47 4.38 -1.93
CA PHE A 45 3.74 4.82 -2.48
C PHE A 45 4.92 4.01 -1.96
N SER A 46 6.04 4.11 -2.68
CA SER A 46 7.38 3.75 -2.21
C SER A 46 8.36 4.79 -2.75
N ALA A 47 9.27 5.23 -1.88
CA ALA A 47 10.29 6.21 -2.24
C ALA A 47 11.63 5.81 -1.62
N TRP A 48 12.72 6.18 -2.29
CA TRP A 48 14.09 6.01 -1.80
C TRP A 48 14.71 7.37 -1.51
N GLY A 49 15.45 7.49 -0.41
CA GLY A 49 16.08 8.75 -0.03
C GLY A 49 16.45 8.74 1.45
N GLY A 50 16.72 9.91 2.02
CA GLY A 50 16.85 10.02 3.48
C GLY A 50 17.82 9.05 4.13
N LEU A 51 19.11 9.12 3.78
CA LEU A 51 20.17 8.24 4.30
C LEU A 51 19.89 6.75 4.03
N ASP A 52 19.54 6.41 2.79
CA ASP A 52 19.25 5.03 2.35
C ASP A 52 17.99 4.40 2.99
N SER A 53 17.01 5.24 3.31
CA SER A 53 15.69 4.83 3.77
C SER A 53 14.76 4.54 2.58
N ASN A 54 13.83 3.61 2.77
CA ASN A 54 12.74 3.32 1.83
C ASN A 54 11.37 3.41 2.49
N PRO A 55 10.87 4.64 2.79
CA PRO A 55 9.50 4.81 3.23
C PRO A 55 8.53 4.34 2.15
N HIS A 56 7.54 3.58 2.58
CA HIS A 56 6.45 3.10 1.76
C HIS A 56 5.21 2.92 2.63
N GLY A 57 4.03 2.97 2.01
CA GLY A 57 2.77 2.81 2.73
C GLY A 57 1.67 3.68 2.11
N PHE A 58 0.73 4.09 2.95
CA PHE A 58 -0.42 4.88 2.53
C PHE A 58 -0.38 6.30 3.11
N ILE A 59 -0.84 7.28 2.33
CA ILE A 59 -1.05 8.67 2.79
C ILE A 59 -2.42 9.12 2.27
N ILE A 60 -3.18 9.86 3.08
CA ILE A 60 -4.45 10.48 2.67
C ILE A 60 -4.21 11.97 2.47
N LEU A 61 -4.69 12.50 1.35
CA LEU A 61 -4.62 13.93 1.04
C LEU A 61 -5.97 14.39 0.48
N ASP A 62 -6.25 15.69 0.53
CA ASP A 62 -7.30 16.26 -0.31
C ASP A 62 -6.91 16.13 -1.79
N SER A 63 -7.87 15.89 -2.67
CA SER A 63 -7.62 15.71 -4.11
C SER A 63 -6.99 16.93 -4.80
N THR A 64 -7.04 18.11 -4.18
CA THR A 64 -6.41 19.34 -4.67
C THR A 64 -4.95 19.49 -4.25
N GLU A 65 -4.48 18.70 -3.30
CA GLU A 65 -3.12 18.75 -2.79
C GLU A 65 -2.15 17.96 -3.67
N THR A 66 -0.89 18.42 -3.70
CA THR A 66 0.19 17.73 -4.41
C THR A 66 0.83 16.72 -3.46
N PHE A 67 1.08 15.51 -3.95
CA PHE A 67 1.74 14.47 -3.18
C PHE A 67 3.20 14.85 -2.85
N GLU A 68 3.55 14.86 -1.57
CA GLU A 68 4.92 14.90 -1.07
C GLU A 68 5.13 13.74 -0.09
N VAL A 69 6.35 13.19 -0.06
CA VAL A 69 6.70 12.14 0.90
C VAL A 69 6.82 12.75 2.29
N ASP A 70 5.79 12.56 3.10
CA ASP A 70 5.78 12.92 4.51
C ASP A 70 5.73 11.66 5.37
N VAL A 71 6.89 11.27 5.90
CA VAL A 71 7.06 10.07 6.71
C VAL A 71 6.20 10.11 7.98
N GLN A 72 5.88 11.30 8.50
CA GLN A 72 5.06 11.45 9.71
C GLN A 72 3.58 11.18 9.46
N ASN A 73 3.13 11.34 8.21
CA ASN A 73 1.75 11.17 7.79
C ASN A 73 1.47 9.82 7.11
N ILE A 74 2.45 8.90 7.12
CA ILE A 74 2.22 7.52 6.67
C ILE A 74 1.22 6.86 7.61
N LEU A 75 0.13 6.33 7.05
CA LEU A 75 -0.87 5.59 7.82
C LEU A 75 -0.22 4.35 8.44
N PRO A 76 -0.54 4.00 9.71
CA PRO A 76 -0.01 2.83 10.40
C PRO A 76 -0.63 1.50 9.92
N ILE A 77 -0.75 1.30 8.62
CA ILE A 77 -1.30 0.10 7.98
C ILE A 77 -0.39 -0.36 6.84
N TYR A 78 -0.29 -1.67 6.64
CA TYR A 78 0.44 -2.26 5.51
C TYR A 78 -0.48 -2.67 4.36
N GLN A 79 -1.73 -3.01 4.66
CA GLN A 79 -2.76 -3.40 3.71
C GLN A 79 -4.12 -2.88 4.16
N LEU A 80 -4.99 -2.56 3.21
CA LEU A 80 -6.40 -2.27 3.42
C LEU A 80 -7.19 -3.58 3.52
N SER A 81 -8.11 -3.68 4.48
CA SER A 81 -9.04 -4.82 4.57
C SER A 81 -10.39 -4.56 3.91
N GLU A 82 -10.71 -3.30 3.64
CA GLU A 82 -12.00 -2.83 3.13
C GLU A 82 -11.82 -1.73 2.07
N ILE A 83 -12.87 -1.45 1.30
CA ILE A 83 -12.89 -0.30 0.39
C ILE A 83 -12.98 0.99 1.22
N PRO A 84 -12.01 1.91 1.12
CA PRO A 84 -12.06 3.20 1.80
C PRO A 84 -13.33 4.00 1.47
N ASN A 85 -13.96 4.57 2.49
CA ASN A 85 -15.10 5.46 2.32
C ASN A 85 -15.09 6.59 3.37
N LYS A 86 -16.01 7.55 3.22
CA LYS A 86 -16.13 8.74 4.08
C LYS A 86 -16.26 8.48 5.57
N MET A 87 -16.70 7.28 5.97
CA MET A 87 -16.87 6.95 7.39
C MET A 87 -15.64 6.27 7.96
N ASN A 88 -15.01 5.37 7.17
CA ASN A 88 -13.97 4.50 7.69
C ASN A 88 -12.96 4.06 6.63
N ILE A 89 -11.71 3.94 7.08
CA ILE A 89 -10.62 3.22 6.43
C ILE A 89 -10.20 2.13 7.39
N GLU A 90 -10.35 0.86 7.00
CA GLU A 90 -9.87 -0.27 7.80
C GLU A 90 -8.65 -0.86 7.11
N GLY A 91 -7.57 -1.03 7.88
CA GLY A 91 -6.38 -1.70 7.42
C GLY A 91 -5.77 -2.57 8.50
N ILE A 92 -4.84 -3.40 8.06
CA ILE A 92 -4.11 -4.32 8.92
C ILE A 92 -2.63 -4.00 8.93
N THR A 93 -1.99 -4.30 10.05
CA THR A 93 -0.54 -4.27 10.20
C THR A 93 -0.12 -5.38 11.14
N HIS A 94 1.17 -5.52 11.38
CA HIS A 94 1.70 -6.45 12.34
C HIS A 94 2.69 -5.78 13.28
N ASP A 95 2.80 -6.34 14.48
CA ASP A 95 3.89 -6.07 15.38
C ASP A 95 4.47 -7.41 15.86
N CYS A 96 5.66 -7.35 16.43
CA CYS A 96 6.45 -8.50 16.75
C CYS A 96 5.75 -9.44 17.72
N TYR A 97 5.18 -8.90 18.81
CA TYR A 97 4.54 -9.66 19.88
C TYR A 97 5.31 -10.93 20.28
N GLY A 98 6.64 -10.82 20.39
CA GLY A 98 7.52 -11.94 20.75
C GLY A 98 7.70 -12.99 19.65
N THR A 99 7.48 -12.64 18.39
CA THR A 99 7.56 -13.57 17.24
C THR A 99 8.49 -13.11 16.12
N CYS A 100 9.47 -12.25 16.39
CA CYS A 100 10.53 -11.90 15.43
C CYS A 100 11.87 -12.47 15.87
N GLY A 101 12.75 -12.73 14.90
CA GLY A 101 14.04 -13.37 15.17
C GLY A 101 13.87 -14.80 15.67
N GLU A 102 14.75 -15.25 16.57
CA GLU A 102 14.74 -16.62 17.12
C GLU A 102 13.38 -17.08 17.68
N PRO A 103 12.61 -16.26 18.44
CA PRO A 103 11.27 -16.62 18.89
C PRO A 103 10.26 -16.99 17.77
N TYR A 104 10.45 -16.51 16.54
CA TYR A 104 9.56 -16.82 15.41
C TYR A 104 9.36 -18.34 15.26
N TYR A 105 10.45 -19.10 15.24
CA TYR A 105 10.43 -20.54 14.98
C TYR A 105 9.79 -21.37 16.10
N LYS A 106 9.67 -20.82 17.31
CA LYS A 106 9.13 -21.51 18.50
C LYS A 106 7.71 -21.09 18.87
N SER A 107 7.25 -19.96 18.32
CA SER A 107 5.92 -19.43 18.62
C SER A 107 4.82 -20.13 17.81
N ILE A 108 3.58 -20.03 18.29
CA ILE A 108 2.38 -20.49 17.58
C ILE A 108 1.73 -19.26 16.93
N PRO A 109 1.32 -19.31 15.65
CA PRO A 109 0.66 -18.18 15.00
C PRO A 109 -0.67 -17.83 15.68
N ILE A 110 -0.88 -16.54 15.93
CA ILE A 110 -2.13 -15.98 16.43
C ILE A 110 -2.76 -15.13 15.33
N PHE A 111 -3.90 -15.60 14.82
CA PHE A 111 -4.62 -14.92 13.74
C PHE A 111 -5.64 -13.88 14.23
N LYS A 112 -5.89 -13.79 15.54
CA LYS A 112 -6.73 -12.73 16.13
C LYS A 112 -5.94 -11.43 16.25
N PRO A 113 -6.58 -10.25 16.11
CA PRO A 113 -5.91 -8.99 16.38
C PRO A 113 -5.38 -8.99 17.82
N MET A 114 -4.13 -8.62 17.97
CA MET A 114 -3.49 -8.39 19.28
C MET A 114 -3.91 -7.04 19.86
N LYS A 115 -4.13 -6.07 18.96
CA LYS A 115 -4.60 -4.73 19.30
C LYS A 115 -5.45 -4.17 18.17
N ILE A 116 -6.41 -3.33 18.52
CA ILE A 116 -7.19 -2.53 17.58
C ILE A 116 -6.99 -1.08 17.99
N GLU A 117 -6.51 -0.27 17.05
CA GLU A 117 -6.35 1.17 17.23
C GLU A 117 -7.31 1.92 16.32
N SER A 118 -7.78 3.07 16.80
CA SER A 118 -8.61 3.96 16.02
C SER A 118 -8.09 5.39 16.15
N SER A 119 -8.02 6.08 15.02
CA SER A 119 -7.71 7.51 14.94
C SER A 119 -8.65 8.21 13.97
N ASP A 120 -8.73 9.53 14.06
CA ASP A 120 -9.49 10.35 13.11
C ASP A 120 -8.53 11.05 12.15
N PHE A 121 -8.85 10.98 10.86
CA PHE A 121 -8.15 11.69 9.79
C PHE A 121 -9.17 12.50 9.00
N SER A 122 -9.24 13.79 9.28
CA SER A 122 -10.15 14.73 8.59
C SER A 122 -11.61 14.26 8.60
N GLY A 123 -12.09 13.72 9.73
CA GLY A 123 -13.45 13.21 9.91
C GLY A 123 -13.68 11.79 9.37
N ILE A 124 -12.64 11.12 8.86
CA ILE A 124 -12.67 9.70 8.48
C ILE A 124 -12.02 8.91 9.62
N THR A 125 -12.71 7.90 10.15
CA THR A 125 -12.11 7.01 11.15
C THR A 125 -11.12 6.06 10.47
N LEU A 126 -9.87 6.05 10.92
CA LEU A 126 -8.90 5.01 10.57
C LEU A 126 -8.94 3.93 11.65
N THR A 127 -9.26 2.70 11.26
CA THR A 127 -9.20 1.52 12.13
C THR A 127 -8.02 0.64 11.72
N THR A 128 -7.06 0.47 12.61
CA THR A 128 -5.88 -0.37 12.42
C THR A 128 -6.00 -1.63 13.26
N LEU A 129 -6.04 -2.79 12.60
CA LEU A 129 -5.98 -4.10 13.23
C LEU A 129 -4.53 -4.57 13.28
N ILE A 130 -3.96 -4.69 14.47
CA ILE A 130 -2.55 -5.05 14.68
C ILE A 130 -2.48 -6.52 15.06
N TYR A 131 -1.84 -7.33 14.23
CA TYR A 131 -1.66 -8.77 14.43
C TYR A 131 -0.26 -9.12 14.94
N GLN A 132 -0.13 -10.33 15.46
CA GLN A 132 1.17 -10.94 15.69
C GLN A 132 1.87 -11.21 14.35
N TYR A 133 3.15 -10.85 14.23
CA TYR A 133 3.93 -11.02 12.99
C TYR A 133 3.81 -12.42 12.40
N LYS A 134 4.01 -13.48 13.19
CA LYS A 134 3.87 -14.85 12.69
C LYS A 134 2.48 -15.18 12.14
N GLY A 135 1.42 -14.77 12.85
CA GLY A 135 0.04 -14.95 12.38
C GLY A 135 -0.23 -14.18 11.08
N TYR A 136 0.33 -12.99 10.94
CA TYR A 136 0.25 -12.21 9.70
C TYR A 136 1.02 -12.86 8.55
N SER A 137 2.29 -13.21 8.76
CA SER A 137 3.19 -13.69 7.70
C SER A 137 2.81 -15.07 7.17
N GLU A 138 2.39 -15.99 8.04
CA GLU A 138 2.03 -17.36 7.65
C GLU A 138 0.63 -17.46 7.04
N SER A 139 -0.16 -16.38 7.08
CA SER A 139 -1.47 -16.31 6.41
C SER A 139 -1.39 -15.91 4.94
N SER A 140 -0.21 -15.54 4.46
CA SER A 140 -0.01 -15.02 3.11
C SER A 140 0.04 -16.15 2.07
N ASN A 141 -0.88 -16.12 1.11
CA ASN A 141 -0.94 -17.04 -0.02
C ASN A 141 -1.30 -16.27 -1.28
N GLY A 142 -0.56 -16.44 -2.37
CA GLY A 142 -0.80 -15.69 -3.60
C GLY A 142 -1.05 -16.58 -4.80
N GLY A 143 -1.09 -15.96 -5.97
CA GLY A 143 -1.04 -16.68 -7.24
C GLY A 143 -0.77 -15.73 -8.39
N ARG A 144 -0.14 -16.26 -9.44
CA ARG A 144 0.09 -15.51 -10.68
C ARG A 144 -0.71 -16.19 -11.78
N TYR A 145 -1.66 -15.45 -12.32
CA TYR A 145 -2.58 -16.00 -13.31
C TYR A 145 -2.65 -15.11 -14.54
N GLN A 146 -2.87 -15.75 -15.68
CA GLN A 146 -3.37 -15.10 -16.87
C GLN A 146 -4.89 -15.35 -16.98
N PHE A 147 -5.68 -14.30 -17.15
CA PHE A 147 -7.15 -14.39 -17.25
C PHE A 147 -7.65 -14.07 -18.67
N ASP A 148 -8.76 -14.68 -19.07
CA ASP A 148 -9.39 -14.41 -20.37
C ASP A 148 -10.24 -13.13 -20.33
N LYS A 149 -11.04 -12.96 -19.29
CA LYS A 149 -11.99 -11.85 -19.11
C LYS A 149 -12.22 -11.57 -17.63
N PHE A 150 -12.76 -10.40 -17.33
CA PHE A 150 -13.21 -10.07 -15.99
C PHE A 150 -14.62 -9.44 -16.01
N LYS A 151 -15.25 -9.40 -14.84
CA LYS A 151 -16.49 -8.67 -14.58
C LYS A 151 -16.36 -7.92 -13.27
N GLU A 152 -16.57 -6.61 -13.32
CA GLU A 152 -16.60 -5.78 -12.12
C GLU A 152 -18.01 -5.72 -11.53
N THR A 153 -18.07 -5.73 -10.20
CA THR A 153 -19.24 -5.36 -9.40
C THR A 153 -18.87 -4.20 -8.49
N LYS A 154 -19.85 -3.68 -7.72
CA LYS A 154 -19.60 -2.58 -6.79
C LYS A 154 -18.41 -2.83 -5.86
N ASP A 155 -18.32 -4.05 -5.32
CA ASP A 155 -17.41 -4.38 -4.21
C ASP A 155 -16.36 -5.46 -4.57
N SER A 156 -16.41 -6.02 -5.78
CA SER A 156 -15.51 -7.11 -6.20
C SER A 156 -15.24 -7.10 -7.70
N VAL A 157 -14.11 -7.69 -8.10
CA VAL A 157 -13.79 -8.03 -9.49
C VAL A 157 -13.71 -9.55 -9.61
N TYR A 158 -14.39 -10.09 -10.61
CA TYR A 158 -14.40 -11.51 -10.94
C TYR A 158 -13.53 -11.71 -12.17
N PHE A 159 -12.57 -12.63 -12.10
CA PHE A 159 -11.72 -13.05 -13.20
C PHE A 159 -12.13 -14.45 -13.63
N TYR A 160 -12.07 -14.74 -14.92
CA TYR A 160 -12.55 -15.99 -15.49
C TYR A 160 -11.49 -16.67 -16.36
N ASN A 161 -11.53 -18.01 -16.36
CA ASN A 161 -10.63 -18.89 -17.10
C ASN A 161 -9.16 -18.53 -16.82
N LEU A 162 -8.76 -18.67 -15.55
CA LEU A 162 -7.43 -18.35 -15.10
C LEU A 162 -6.49 -19.53 -15.35
N ASN A 163 -5.37 -19.26 -16.01
CA ASN A 163 -4.28 -20.21 -16.17
C ASN A 163 -3.11 -19.77 -15.30
N ASP A 164 -2.59 -20.67 -14.46
CA ASP A 164 -1.37 -20.43 -13.72
C ASP A 164 -0.19 -20.27 -14.69
N ILE A 165 0.61 -19.21 -14.49
CA ILE A 165 1.77 -18.90 -15.33
C ILE A 165 3.12 -19.22 -14.67
N GLU A 166 3.11 -19.69 -13.42
CA GLU A 166 4.33 -20.03 -12.65
C GLU A 166 4.43 -21.49 -12.25
N SER A 167 3.31 -22.18 -11.99
CA SER A 167 3.38 -23.59 -11.61
C SER A 167 3.77 -24.45 -12.81
N ILE A 168 4.68 -25.41 -12.58
CA ILE A 168 5.09 -26.43 -13.57
C ILE A 168 3.89 -27.33 -13.96
N GLU A 169 2.87 -27.39 -13.10
CA GLU A 169 1.59 -28.04 -13.38
C GLU A 169 0.57 -26.99 -13.85
N GLU A 170 -0.13 -27.25 -14.96
CA GLU A 170 -1.21 -26.38 -15.45
C GLU A 170 -2.41 -26.44 -14.48
N ASN A 171 -2.39 -25.61 -13.44
CA ASN A 171 -3.55 -25.42 -12.58
C ASN A 171 -4.48 -24.39 -13.22
N HIS A 172 -5.59 -24.88 -13.77
CA HIS A 172 -6.68 -24.06 -14.28
C HIS A 172 -7.66 -23.72 -13.15
N LEU A 173 -8.09 -22.47 -13.10
CA LEU A 173 -9.13 -21.99 -12.21
C LEU A 173 -10.22 -21.30 -13.02
N ASP A 174 -11.46 -21.82 -12.95
CA ASP A 174 -12.58 -21.28 -13.72
C ASP A 174 -12.91 -19.83 -13.34
N GLU A 175 -12.85 -19.51 -12.04
CA GLU A 175 -13.20 -18.20 -11.50
C GLU A 175 -12.32 -17.84 -10.30
N LEU A 176 -11.87 -16.58 -10.27
CA LEU A 176 -11.29 -15.95 -9.10
C LEU A 176 -12.07 -14.68 -8.78
N LYS A 177 -12.69 -14.65 -7.61
CA LYS A 177 -13.35 -13.45 -7.08
C LYS A 177 -12.42 -12.74 -6.12
N LEU A 178 -12.15 -11.46 -6.38
CA LEU A 178 -11.36 -10.61 -5.49
C LEU A 178 -12.18 -9.42 -5.04
N LYS A 179 -12.16 -9.14 -3.74
CA LYS A 179 -12.71 -7.92 -3.17
C LYS A 179 -11.90 -6.71 -3.64
N LYS A 180 -12.60 -5.60 -3.90
CA LYS A 180 -11.95 -4.32 -4.21
C LYS A 180 -11.45 -3.64 -2.93
N GLY A 181 -10.54 -2.69 -3.09
CA GLY A 181 -9.97 -1.92 -1.98
C GLY A 181 -8.49 -1.66 -2.18
N GLU A 182 -7.75 -2.71 -2.55
CA GLU A 182 -6.31 -2.67 -2.80
C GLU A 182 -5.93 -3.44 -4.06
N ILE A 183 -6.48 -2.99 -5.20
CA ILE A 183 -6.14 -3.50 -6.53
C ILE A 183 -5.37 -2.42 -7.28
N TYR A 184 -4.12 -2.69 -7.62
CA TYR A 184 -3.23 -1.81 -8.37
C TYR A 184 -3.26 -2.15 -9.86
N LEU A 185 -3.48 -1.13 -10.68
CA LEU A 185 -3.54 -1.26 -12.12
C LEU A 185 -2.29 -0.70 -12.79
N TYR A 186 -1.59 -1.54 -13.55
CA TYR A 186 -0.48 -1.14 -14.41
C TYR A 186 -0.94 -1.07 -15.87
N GLN A 187 -0.60 0.02 -16.54
CA GLN A 187 -1.10 0.30 -17.89
C GLN A 187 0.03 0.66 -18.85
N ASN A 188 -0.19 0.42 -20.15
CA ASN A 188 0.68 0.98 -21.18
C ASN A 188 0.26 2.40 -21.58
N GLU A 189 1.03 3.04 -22.45
CA GLU A 189 0.74 4.38 -22.98
C GLU A 189 -0.62 4.49 -23.69
N ARG A 190 -1.16 3.37 -24.18
CA ARG A 190 -2.49 3.28 -24.82
C ARG A 190 -3.62 3.03 -23.82
N LYS A 191 -3.34 3.05 -22.52
CA LYS A 191 -4.27 2.75 -21.42
C LYS A 191 -4.80 1.31 -21.42
N GLU A 192 -4.16 0.40 -22.14
CA GLU A 192 -4.43 -1.03 -22.06
C GLU A 192 -3.85 -1.57 -20.74
N ILE A 193 -4.57 -2.47 -20.08
CA ILE A 193 -4.15 -3.13 -18.85
C ILE A 193 -3.01 -4.10 -19.19
N ILE A 194 -1.84 -3.91 -18.57
CA ILE A 194 -0.72 -4.86 -18.69
C ILE A 194 -0.78 -5.88 -17.55
N LYS A 195 -1.10 -5.41 -16.35
CA LYS A 195 -1.05 -6.22 -15.12
C LYS A 195 -1.93 -5.59 -14.06
N MET A 196 -2.57 -6.43 -13.26
CA MET A 196 -3.23 -6.06 -12.01
C MET A 196 -2.51 -6.75 -10.85
N ILE A 197 -2.26 -6.03 -9.78
CA ILE A 197 -1.80 -6.60 -8.52
C ILE A 197 -2.93 -6.41 -7.51
N ALA A 198 -3.48 -7.50 -6.99
CA ALA A 198 -4.55 -7.43 -6.01
C ALA A 198 -4.06 -7.98 -4.67
N LYS A 199 -4.14 -7.13 -3.65
CA LYS A 199 -3.85 -7.52 -2.27
C LYS A 199 -5.17 -7.64 -1.53
N GLU A 200 -5.53 -8.86 -1.16
CA GLU A 200 -6.79 -9.17 -0.50
C GLU A 200 -6.55 -9.65 0.93
N VAL A 201 -7.22 -9.01 1.87
CA VAL A 201 -7.28 -9.46 3.25
C VAL A 201 -8.69 -9.98 3.53
N GLN A 202 -8.79 -11.27 3.85
CA GLN A 202 -10.03 -11.92 4.27
C GLN A 202 -10.02 -12.08 5.78
N LEU A 203 -10.98 -11.45 6.43
CA LEU A 203 -11.12 -11.45 7.88
C LEU A 203 -12.44 -12.10 8.28
N ASN A 204 -12.42 -12.84 9.38
CA ASN A 204 -13.63 -13.32 10.01
C ASN A 204 -14.49 -12.13 10.46
N ALA A 205 -15.74 -12.07 9.98
CA ALA A 205 -16.62 -10.92 10.22
C ALA A 205 -16.90 -10.64 11.70
N LYS A 206 -16.83 -11.64 12.58
CA LYS A 206 -17.13 -11.50 14.03
C LYS A 206 -15.89 -11.24 14.86
N THR A 207 -14.84 -12.04 14.66
CA THR A 207 -13.65 -11.99 15.50
C THR A 207 -12.54 -11.13 14.92
N LYS A 208 -12.70 -10.66 13.68
CA LYS A 208 -11.65 -9.99 12.89
C LYS A 208 -10.37 -10.81 12.79
N SER A 209 -10.46 -12.13 12.94
CA SER A 209 -9.31 -13.02 12.77
C SER A 209 -8.94 -13.09 11.30
N ILE A 210 -7.64 -13.14 10.99
CA ILE A 210 -7.17 -13.39 9.63
C ILE A 210 -7.62 -14.80 9.22
N GLU A 211 -8.40 -14.86 8.15
CA GLU A 211 -8.72 -16.12 7.47
C GLU A 211 -7.74 -16.33 6.31
N LYS A 212 -7.37 -15.24 5.63
CA LYS A 212 -6.41 -15.27 4.53
C LYS A 212 -5.82 -13.88 4.25
N ILE A 213 -4.55 -13.82 3.88
CA ILE A 213 -3.96 -12.66 3.19
C ILE A 213 -3.50 -13.17 1.83
N SER A 214 -3.78 -12.44 0.76
CA SER A 214 -3.45 -12.90 -0.58
C SER A 214 -2.95 -11.83 -1.51
N ASP A 215 -1.86 -12.15 -2.21
CA ASP A 215 -1.25 -11.29 -3.23
C ASP A 215 -1.37 -11.98 -4.59
N TYR A 216 -2.23 -11.45 -5.45
CA TYR A 216 -2.45 -11.96 -6.80
C TYR A 216 -1.81 -11.06 -7.85
N ILE A 217 -1.11 -11.67 -8.80
CA ILE A 217 -0.65 -10.99 -10.02
C ILE A 217 -1.47 -11.52 -11.18
N LEU A 218 -2.23 -10.65 -11.81
CA LEU A 218 -3.19 -11.00 -12.85
C LEU A 218 -2.81 -10.29 -14.15
N THR A 219 -2.59 -11.06 -15.20
CA THR A 219 -2.30 -10.51 -16.54
C THR A 219 -3.42 -10.87 -17.51
N PRO A 220 -3.88 -9.95 -18.36
CA PRO A 220 -4.90 -10.29 -19.33
C PRO A 220 -4.27 -11.09 -20.48
N LYS A 221 -4.95 -12.15 -20.93
CA LYS A 221 -4.57 -12.90 -22.14
C LYS A 221 -4.83 -12.10 -23.43
N TYR A 222 -5.91 -11.34 -23.42
CA TYR A 222 -6.36 -10.51 -24.55
C TYR A 222 -6.25 -9.04 -24.21
N LYS A 223 -6.21 -8.18 -25.25
CA LYS A 223 -6.20 -6.74 -25.04
C LYS A 223 -7.42 -6.30 -24.24
N THR A 224 -7.17 -5.55 -23.18
CA THR A 224 -8.17 -5.17 -22.20
C THR A 224 -7.97 -3.71 -21.82
N GLU A 225 -9.01 -2.89 -21.91
CA GLU A 225 -8.93 -1.46 -21.64
C GLU A 225 -9.31 -1.13 -20.19
N ASN A 226 -8.63 -0.17 -19.58
CA ASN A 226 -8.93 0.29 -18.21
C ASN A 226 -10.30 0.96 -18.04
N ASN A 227 -10.87 1.55 -19.10
CA ASN A 227 -12.19 2.18 -19.04
C ASN A 227 -13.32 1.19 -18.67
N GLN A 228 -13.03 -0.12 -18.68
CA GLN A 228 -13.92 -1.18 -18.22
C GLN A 228 -13.94 -1.34 -16.69
N LEU A 229 -13.06 -0.66 -15.96
CA LEU A 229 -12.97 -0.67 -14.50
C LEU A 229 -13.31 0.70 -13.91
N SER A 230 -14.06 0.71 -12.81
CA SER A 230 -14.40 1.92 -12.06
C SER A 230 -13.20 2.50 -11.28
N GLU A 231 -13.33 3.74 -10.82
CA GLU A 231 -12.29 4.38 -9.98
C GLU A 231 -12.28 3.87 -8.53
N ARG A 232 -13.43 3.40 -8.04
CA ARG A 232 -13.62 2.96 -6.65
C ARG A 232 -12.79 1.72 -6.36
N GLY A 233 -12.02 1.70 -5.26
CA GLY A 233 -11.35 0.48 -4.80
C GLY A 233 -10.23 -0.04 -5.73
N ILE A 234 -9.81 0.78 -6.70
CA ILE A 234 -8.78 0.44 -7.70
C ILE A 234 -7.79 1.60 -7.78
N PHE A 235 -6.57 1.30 -7.38
CA PHE A 235 -5.40 2.16 -7.45
C PHE A 235 -4.87 2.27 -8.88
N ARG A 236 -4.68 3.50 -9.35
CA ARG A 236 -4.07 3.80 -10.66
C ARG A 236 -2.77 4.53 -10.49
N GLU A 237 -1.85 4.36 -11.43
CA GLU A 237 -0.59 5.07 -11.46
C GLU A 237 -0.84 6.58 -11.50
N ALA A 238 -0.29 7.29 -10.51
CA ALA A 238 -0.32 8.74 -10.46
C ALA A 238 0.94 9.30 -11.12
N LYS A 239 0.85 10.53 -11.64
CA LYS A 239 2.03 11.23 -12.13
C LYS A 239 2.91 11.58 -10.93
N ILE A 240 4.17 11.18 -10.99
CA ILE A 240 5.18 11.58 -10.02
C ILE A 240 5.39 13.10 -10.19
N PRO A 241 5.16 13.91 -9.16
CA PRO A 241 5.46 15.34 -9.22
C PRO A 241 6.96 15.52 -9.45
N LYS A 242 7.31 16.47 -10.33
CA LYS A 242 8.70 16.81 -10.65
C LYS A 242 9.27 17.78 -9.65
#